data_AF-A0A428UPU8-F1
#
_entry.id   AF-A0A428UPU8-F1
#
_cell.length_a   1.000
_cell.length_b   1.000
_cell.length_c   1.000
_cell.angle_alpha   90.00
_cell.angle_beta   90.00
_cell.angle_gamma   90.00
#
_symmetry.space_group_name_H-M   'P 1'
#
loop_
_entity.id
_entity.type
_entity.pdbx_description
1 polymer ?
#
loop_
_entity_poly.entity_id
_entity_poly.type
_entity_poly.pdbx_seq_one_letter_code
_entity_poly.pdbx_strand_id
1 'polypeptide(L)'
;MSTTLPVLAPRLPGCPPAVDDRTYTKEHTEEEWEAMREVIKRLYIRDNRKLNETMAILQARHGFAATEQMFKKRLKKWNLRKRTYRKSPSGSTASTPAQIAEAHCQSAVTSAGDTETVDDHTTASSSSPEEQSPEEVSDTSVALIRPSNNVGPYANLEQVLGNVFSWSQSKLDAYPDASDPMSRYLANPNHPPIQDSRTMYRTFELVFDLWYHGKGNLAGLAARRGFYVLEFVLSEDHPDLVWHVLDTIFDMVDRGHLQLLGLFLDHATILAQRQLPAQHPLLRILQQLRACDYHSDQGRSYLCHILRQAWMRNVDMLAEHIESSDPQRLWLYEQLIWDGRTRLRKGSELAKRQDTMYHALETMAEAQDHGPTVDDSDRLRIEALRLEFTQMDVGDKKKAEELALGLLNHTSSDTATGGSRSSDRFHAYARKMLARVQQDRQEWDTAEQNLQYAIYKREAAHGTLNNLRVIRDMWVLAAHYQKAGRQGDADAITADALSRAQLYLEQGPD
;
A
#
# COMPACT_ATOMS: atom_id res chain seq x y z
N MET A 1 18.97 -16.69 -10.66
CA MET A 1 17.98 -15.64 -10.98
C MET A 1 17.99 -14.62 -9.86
N SER A 2 18.27 -13.35 -10.15
CA SER A 2 18.41 -12.31 -9.12
C SER A 2 17.10 -11.56 -8.93
N THR A 3 16.47 -11.67 -7.77
CA THR A 3 15.20 -11.01 -7.43
C THR A 3 15.41 -9.52 -7.10
N THR A 4 15.64 -8.70 -8.13
CA THR A 4 15.63 -7.25 -8.01
C THR A 4 14.21 -6.74 -7.77
N LEU A 5 13.88 -6.44 -6.51
CA LEU A 5 12.65 -5.72 -6.16
C LEU A 5 12.66 -4.32 -6.81
N PRO A 6 11.64 -3.93 -7.59
CA PRO A 6 11.56 -2.59 -8.17
C PRO A 6 11.27 -1.52 -7.09
N VAL A 7 11.55 -0.26 -7.45
CA VAL A 7 11.39 0.93 -6.58
C VAL A 7 9.90 1.17 -6.26
N LEU A 8 9.61 1.74 -5.09
CA LEU A 8 8.27 2.22 -4.75
C LEU A 8 8.02 3.65 -5.25
N ALA A 9 8.96 4.59 -5.04
CA ALA A 9 8.75 6.03 -5.18
C ALA A 9 9.58 6.70 -6.31
N PRO A 10 8.93 7.24 -7.36
CA PRO A 10 9.46 8.33 -8.17
C PRO A 10 9.55 9.64 -7.36
N ARG A 11 10.51 10.51 -7.65
CA ARG A 11 10.73 11.75 -6.85
C ARG A 11 9.61 12.77 -7.06
N LEU A 12 9.20 13.43 -5.97
CA LEU A 12 8.28 14.57 -6.00
C LEU A 12 8.88 15.77 -6.78
N PRO A 13 8.10 16.48 -7.60
CA PRO A 13 8.51 17.74 -8.22
C PRO A 13 8.89 18.78 -7.17
N GLY A 14 9.92 19.60 -7.45
CA GLY A 14 10.39 20.65 -6.53
C GLY A 14 11.27 20.18 -5.38
N CYS A 15 11.45 18.87 -5.18
CA CYS A 15 12.56 18.36 -4.38
C CYS A 15 13.89 18.79 -5.03
N PRO A 16 14.92 19.24 -4.28
CA PRO A 16 16.21 19.58 -4.85
C PRO A 16 16.74 18.43 -5.72
N PRO A 17 17.45 18.72 -6.84
CA PRO A 17 18.09 17.66 -7.60
C PRO A 17 18.98 16.85 -6.66
N ALA A 18 18.87 15.52 -6.72
CA ALA A 18 19.74 14.66 -5.94
C ALA A 18 21.19 15.07 -6.22
N VAL A 19 21.94 15.39 -5.17
CA VAL A 19 23.27 16.01 -5.23
C VAL A 19 24.09 15.28 -6.29
N ASP A 20 24.48 16.00 -7.35
CA ASP A 20 24.98 15.34 -8.57
C ASP A 20 26.28 14.60 -8.25
N ASP A 21 26.18 13.28 -8.19
CA ASP A 21 27.23 12.35 -7.75
C ASP A 21 28.42 12.33 -8.74
N ARG A 22 28.27 13.01 -9.89
CA ARG A 22 29.37 13.46 -10.77
C ARG A 22 30.40 14.34 -10.04
N THR A 23 30.11 14.86 -8.85
CA THR A 23 31.09 15.53 -7.98
C THR A 23 31.98 14.56 -7.18
N TYR A 24 31.64 13.28 -7.09
CA TYR A 24 32.42 12.25 -6.37
C TYR A 24 33.36 11.40 -7.25
N THR A 25 33.30 11.57 -8.57
CA THR A 25 34.14 10.85 -9.54
C THR A 25 35.10 11.77 -10.31
N LYS A 26 35.74 12.73 -9.64
CA LYS A 26 36.91 13.40 -10.22
C LYS A 26 38.07 12.41 -10.30
N GLU A 27 38.39 11.94 -11.52
CA GLU A 27 39.57 11.10 -11.74
C GLU A 27 40.85 11.93 -11.58
N HIS A 28 41.37 11.94 -10.35
CA HIS A 28 42.58 12.68 -10.01
C HIS A 28 43.83 12.16 -10.73
N THR A 29 44.63 13.06 -11.31
CA THR A 29 45.85 12.71 -12.06
C THR A 29 46.95 12.16 -11.14
N GLU A 30 47.98 11.53 -11.71
CA GLU A 30 49.10 11.02 -10.92
C GLU A 30 49.82 12.13 -10.15
N GLU A 31 49.91 13.36 -10.69
CA GLU A 31 50.47 14.52 -9.99
C GLU A 31 49.57 14.99 -8.84
N GLU A 32 48.25 15.10 -9.03
CA GLU A 32 47.31 15.47 -7.96
C GLU A 32 47.36 14.46 -6.79
N TRP A 33 47.49 13.16 -7.10
CA TRP A 33 47.67 12.11 -6.09
C TRP A 33 48.99 12.23 -5.33
N GLU A 34 50.11 12.46 -6.03
CA GLU A 34 51.42 12.56 -5.40
C GLU A 34 51.56 13.84 -4.55
N ALA A 35 50.94 14.95 -4.98
CA ALA A 35 50.84 16.18 -4.18
C ALA A 35 50.09 15.97 -2.85
N MET A 36 49.06 15.12 -2.82
CA MET A 36 48.33 14.77 -1.60
C MET A 36 48.99 13.65 -0.77
N ARG A 37 50.03 12.97 -1.27
CA ARG A 37 50.62 11.77 -0.66
C ARG A 37 51.05 11.98 0.80
N GLU A 38 51.75 13.07 1.12
CA GLU A 38 52.22 13.33 2.49
C GLU A 38 51.09 13.76 3.44
N VAL A 39 49.97 14.28 2.93
CA VAL A 39 48.75 14.55 3.72
C VAL A 39 48.02 13.24 4.03
N ILE A 40 47.85 12.37 3.02
CA ILE A 40 47.27 11.02 3.17
C ILE A 40 48.09 10.19 4.17
N LYS A 41 49.41 10.15 3.99
CA LYS A 41 50.38 9.44 4.86
C LYS A 41 50.35 9.96 6.29
N ARG A 42 50.24 11.28 6.49
CA ARG A 42 50.07 11.91 7.81
C ARG A 42 48.80 11.40 8.50
N LEU A 43 47.64 11.62 7.89
CA LEU A 43 46.34 11.28 8.47
C LEU A 43 46.20 9.77 8.72
N TYR A 44 46.62 8.95 7.75
CA TYR A 44 46.43 7.50 7.79
C TYR A 44 47.47 6.76 8.64
N ILE A 45 48.76 7.13 8.58
CA ILE A 45 49.84 6.40 9.28
C ILE A 45 50.21 7.07 10.60
N ARG A 46 50.51 8.38 10.61
CA ARG A 46 50.98 9.07 11.84
C ARG A 46 49.83 9.34 12.80
N ASP A 47 48.74 9.89 12.28
CA ASP A 47 47.57 10.26 13.07
C ASP A 47 46.61 9.04 13.26
N ASN A 48 46.99 7.87 12.70
CA ASN A 48 46.36 6.55 12.80
C ASN A 48 44.84 6.50 12.48
N ARG A 49 44.30 7.45 11.72
CA ARG A 49 42.87 7.53 11.40
C ARG A 49 42.39 6.34 10.56
N LYS A 50 41.10 6.04 10.58
CA LYS A 50 40.51 5.07 9.62
C LYS A 50 40.58 5.63 8.21
N LEU A 51 40.43 4.76 7.20
CA LEU A 51 40.50 5.19 5.80
C LEU A 51 39.38 6.19 5.47
N ASN A 52 38.14 5.89 5.85
CA ASN A 52 36.97 6.74 5.64
C ASN A 52 37.12 8.10 6.35
N GLU A 53 37.68 8.12 7.57
CA GLU A 53 38.00 9.36 8.30
C GLU A 53 39.07 10.20 7.56
N THR A 54 40.08 9.54 6.98
CA THR A 54 41.12 10.19 6.17
C THR A 54 40.52 10.80 4.89
N MET A 55 39.64 10.06 4.22
CA MET A 55 38.93 10.53 3.02
C MET A 55 38.03 11.74 3.32
N ALA A 56 37.23 11.69 4.39
CA ALA A 56 36.37 12.80 4.79
C ALA A 56 37.18 14.07 5.12
N ILE A 57 38.35 13.95 5.76
CA ILE A 57 39.23 15.09 6.04
C ILE A 57 39.85 15.67 4.75
N LEU A 58 40.24 14.82 3.79
CA LEU A 58 40.78 15.25 2.50
C LEU A 58 39.73 15.98 1.65
N GLN A 59 38.51 15.46 1.61
CA GLN A 59 37.39 16.13 0.96
C GLN A 59 37.10 17.48 1.64
N ALA A 60 36.91 17.50 2.97
CA ALA A 60 36.49 18.70 3.70
C ALA A 60 37.56 19.79 3.87
N ARG A 61 38.87 19.47 3.76
CA ARG A 61 39.97 20.44 3.96
C ARG A 61 40.84 20.69 2.73
N HIS A 62 40.81 19.80 1.74
CA HIS A 62 41.65 19.88 0.54
C HIS A 62 40.85 19.74 -0.77
N GLY A 63 39.52 19.62 -0.71
CA GLY A 63 38.65 19.47 -1.89
C GLY A 63 38.89 18.17 -2.66
N PHE A 64 39.60 17.20 -2.08
CA PHE A 64 40.11 16.03 -2.77
C PHE A 64 39.20 14.82 -2.51
N ALA A 65 38.42 14.42 -3.51
CA ALA A 65 37.39 13.40 -3.42
C ALA A 65 37.65 12.26 -4.43
N ALA A 66 37.76 11.04 -3.91
CA ALA A 66 37.95 9.83 -4.72
C ALA A 66 37.41 8.60 -3.98
N THR A 67 37.16 7.51 -4.71
CA THR A 67 36.59 6.29 -4.12
C THR A 67 37.57 5.58 -3.17
N GLU A 68 37.02 4.86 -2.19
CA GLU A 68 37.82 4.09 -1.22
C GLU A 68 38.73 3.06 -1.92
N GLN A 69 38.30 2.52 -3.08
CA GLN A 69 39.11 1.62 -3.90
C GLN A 69 40.32 2.32 -4.53
N MET A 70 40.18 3.56 -5.01
CA MET A 70 41.30 4.37 -5.51
C MET A 70 42.31 4.64 -4.39
N PHE A 71 41.83 5.04 -3.20
CA PHE A 71 42.70 5.20 -2.03
C PHE A 71 43.42 3.89 -1.64
N LYS A 72 42.73 2.74 -1.64
CA LYS A 72 43.35 1.42 -1.41
C LYS A 72 44.43 1.10 -2.45
N LYS A 73 44.18 1.38 -3.74
CA LYS A 73 45.15 1.21 -4.85
C LYS A 73 46.40 2.10 -4.64
N ARG A 74 46.21 3.36 -4.23
CA ARG A 74 47.27 4.34 -3.96
C ARG A 74 48.11 3.99 -2.73
N LEU A 75 47.47 3.65 -1.61
CA LEU A 75 48.15 3.17 -0.39
C LEU A 75 48.97 1.90 -0.65
N LYS A 76 48.49 0.99 -1.49
CA LYS A 76 49.24 -0.18 -1.96
C LYS A 76 50.45 0.23 -2.83
N LYS A 77 50.29 1.13 -3.81
CA LYS A 77 51.38 1.65 -4.66
C LYS A 77 52.49 2.32 -3.83
N TRP A 78 52.12 3.12 -2.84
CA TRP A 78 53.07 3.83 -1.96
C TRP A 78 53.62 2.99 -0.79
N ASN A 79 53.28 1.70 -0.69
CA ASN A 79 53.64 0.78 0.41
C ASN A 79 53.27 1.28 1.82
N LEU A 80 52.21 2.10 1.95
CA LEU A 80 51.78 2.67 3.23
C LEU A 80 50.92 1.68 4.03
N ARG A 81 51.57 0.88 4.88
CA ARG A 81 50.92 -0.08 5.80
C ARG A 81 51.04 0.40 7.26
N LYS A 82 49.95 0.34 8.02
CA LYS A 82 49.98 0.52 9.47
C LYS A 82 50.78 -0.60 10.12
N ARG A 83 51.78 -0.28 10.95
CA ARG A 83 52.47 -1.27 11.79
C ARG A 83 51.64 -1.54 13.04
N THR A 84 51.10 -2.75 13.16
CA THR A 84 50.41 -3.21 14.37
C THR A 84 51.43 -3.40 15.49
N TYR A 85 51.42 -2.52 16.50
CA TYR A 85 52.27 -2.69 17.68
C TYR A 85 51.65 -3.79 18.55
N ARG A 86 52.18 -5.03 18.47
CA ARG A 86 51.72 -6.14 19.31
C ARG A 86 52.07 -5.86 20.77
N LYS A 87 51.05 -5.78 21.63
CA LYS A 87 51.22 -6.01 23.07
C LYS A 87 51.65 -7.47 23.25
N SER A 88 52.75 -7.72 23.93
CA SER A 88 53.23 -9.08 24.22
C SER A 88 52.46 -9.71 25.39
N PRO A 89 52.05 -10.97 25.26
CA PRO A 89 52.04 -11.92 26.37
C PRO A 89 53.25 -12.87 26.26
N SER A 90 53.74 -13.33 27.40
CA SER A 90 54.85 -14.28 27.54
C SER A 90 54.37 -15.73 27.66
N GLY A 91 55.14 -16.70 27.14
CA GLY A 91 55.05 -18.10 27.58
C GLY A 91 54.98 -19.17 26.48
N SER A 92 56.10 -19.87 26.28
CA SER A 92 56.31 -21.32 26.16
C SER A 92 55.10 -22.29 26.05
N THR A 93 55.13 -23.42 25.32
CA THR A 93 56.18 -24.09 24.49
C THR A 93 55.60 -25.30 23.74
N ALA A 94 56.17 -25.67 22.57
CA ALA A 94 56.26 -27.04 21.98
C ALA A 94 54.97 -27.82 21.63
N SER A 95 54.89 -28.74 20.65
CA SER A 95 55.75 -29.09 19.48
C SER A 95 54.95 -29.88 18.40
N THR A 96 55.51 -30.01 17.20
CA THR A 96 55.03 -30.67 15.94
C THR A 96 55.42 -32.18 15.84
N PRO A 97 55.24 -32.97 14.72
CA PRO A 97 54.47 -32.84 13.44
C PRO A 97 53.78 -34.16 12.88
N ALA A 98 53.23 -34.09 11.64
CA ALA A 98 53.21 -35.15 10.57
C ALA A 98 52.23 -36.38 10.67
N GLN A 99 51.80 -37.13 9.62
CA GLN A 99 51.77 -36.96 8.13
C GLN A 99 50.92 -38.08 7.40
N ILE A 100 50.55 -37.84 6.12
CA ILE A 100 50.49 -38.79 4.95
C ILE A 100 49.31 -39.78 4.73
N ALA A 101 49.02 -40.01 3.42
CA ALA A 101 48.27 -41.08 2.73
C ALA A 101 46.74 -41.19 2.95
N GLU A 102 45.89 -41.72 2.05
CA GLU A 102 45.81 -41.98 0.59
C GLU A 102 44.98 -43.27 0.37
N ALA A 103 43.95 -43.19 -0.47
CA ALA A 103 43.35 -44.33 -1.19
C ALA A 103 42.56 -43.80 -2.40
N HIS A 104 42.49 -44.56 -3.49
CA HIS A 104 41.97 -44.09 -4.79
C HIS A 104 41.21 -45.22 -5.51
N CYS A 105 40.75 -44.95 -6.75
CA CYS A 105 40.24 -45.92 -7.74
C CYS A 105 38.79 -46.44 -7.56
N GLN A 106 38.00 -46.70 -8.62
CA GLN A 106 38.20 -46.47 -10.08
C GLN A 106 36.91 -46.61 -10.92
N SER A 107 36.80 -45.81 -12.01
CA SER A 107 36.19 -46.15 -13.34
C SER A 107 34.68 -46.52 -13.43
N ALA A 108 33.99 -46.56 -14.59
CA ALA A 108 34.35 -46.42 -16.03
C ALA A 108 33.09 -45.92 -16.87
N VAL A 109 33.19 -45.21 -18.02
CA VAL A 109 33.20 -45.68 -19.46
C VAL A 109 31.85 -46.35 -19.90
N THR A 110 31.09 -46.03 -20.99
CA THR A 110 31.14 -45.17 -22.23
C THR A 110 29.74 -45.18 -22.95
N SER A 111 29.34 -44.57 -24.10
CA SER A 111 29.87 -43.56 -25.08
C SER A 111 28.81 -43.12 -26.15
N ALA A 112 28.64 -41.81 -26.38
CA ALA A 112 28.48 -41.09 -27.69
C ALA A 112 27.24 -41.28 -28.63
N GLY A 113 27.27 -40.55 -29.77
CA GLY A 113 26.18 -40.30 -30.74
C GLY A 113 25.57 -38.88 -30.56
N ASP A 114 25.83 -37.83 -31.36
CA ASP A 114 25.92 -37.62 -32.83
C ASP A 114 24.53 -37.63 -33.53
N THR A 115 24.14 -36.72 -34.45
CA THR A 115 24.81 -35.55 -35.08
C THR A 115 23.77 -34.63 -35.80
N GLU A 116 24.15 -33.36 -36.11
CA GLU A 116 23.76 -32.59 -37.35
C GLU A 116 22.26 -32.22 -37.62
N THR A 117 21.83 -31.26 -38.48
CA THR A 117 22.43 -30.09 -39.19
C THR A 117 21.37 -29.14 -39.83
N VAL A 118 21.74 -27.85 -40.04
CA VAL A 118 21.55 -26.99 -41.26
C VAL A 118 20.16 -26.46 -41.70
N ASP A 119 20.05 -25.12 -41.63
CA ASP A 119 19.61 -24.11 -42.65
C ASP A 119 18.17 -24.22 -43.28
N ASP A 120 17.63 -23.27 -44.09
CA ASP A 120 18.26 -22.16 -44.84
C ASP A 120 17.33 -21.01 -45.32
N HIS A 121 17.94 -19.87 -45.69
CA HIS A 121 17.59 -18.89 -46.77
C HIS A 121 16.29 -18.00 -46.71
N THR A 122 16.17 -16.80 -47.33
CA THR A 122 17.16 -15.77 -47.80
C THR A 122 16.52 -14.47 -48.37
N THR A 123 16.93 -13.27 -47.85
CA THR A 123 17.01 -11.91 -48.50
C THR A 123 15.76 -11.29 -49.23
N ALA A 124 15.69 -10.04 -49.75
CA ALA A 124 16.63 -8.89 -49.88
C ALA A 124 15.90 -7.51 -50.00
N SER A 125 16.64 -6.42 -49.73
CA SER A 125 16.75 -5.06 -50.37
C SER A 125 15.70 -4.57 -51.42
N SER A 126 15.40 -3.28 -51.62
CA SER A 126 15.77 -1.94 -51.05
C SER A 126 14.73 -0.87 -51.55
N SER A 127 14.85 0.48 -51.59
CA SER A 127 15.88 1.53 -51.39
C SER A 127 15.26 2.91 -51.03
N SER A 128 16.06 3.99 -50.94
CA SER A 128 15.66 5.40 -50.63
C SER A 128 15.64 6.33 -51.88
N PRO A 129 15.24 7.63 -51.82
CA PRO A 129 15.98 8.73 -51.15
C PRO A 129 15.10 9.76 -50.37
N GLU A 130 15.68 10.92 -50.01
CA GLU A 130 15.24 11.90 -49.00
C GLU A 130 14.30 13.02 -49.51
N GLU A 131 13.53 13.68 -48.62
CA GLU A 131 13.75 15.09 -48.22
C GLU A 131 12.84 15.61 -47.07
N GLN A 132 13.47 16.35 -46.15
CA GLN A 132 12.99 17.47 -45.28
C GLN A 132 11.71 17.34 -44.40
N SER A 133 11.92 17.47 -43.07
CA SER A 133 10.95 17.78 -42.00
C SER A 133 10.93 19.32 -41.73
N PRO A 134 10.06 19.94 -40.87
CA PRO A 134 9.56 19.54 -39.53
C PRO A 134 8.02 19.68 -39.35
N GLU A 135 7.35 19.40 -38.23
CA GLU A 135 7.73 18.92 -36.88
C GLU A 135 6.53 18.14 -36.28
N GLU A 136 6.73 16.95 -35.70
CA GLU A 136 5.71 16.22 -34.94
C GLU A 136 6.15 15.97 -33.49
N VAL A 137 5.20 15.98 -32.56
CA VAL A 137 5.45 15.73 -31.13
C VAL A 137 4.77 14.42 -30.71
N SER A 138 5.53 13.33 -30.70
CA SER A 138 5.10 12.01 -30.19
C SER A 138 6.15 11.38 -29.28
N ASP A 139 5.74 10.35 -28.53
CA ASP A 139 6.56 9.34 -27.86
C ASP A 139 7.66 9.81 -26.90
N THR A 140 7.25 10.35 -25.75
CA THR A 140 8.04 10.18 -24.51
C THR A 140 7.86 8.76 -23.99
N SER A 141 8.68 7.83 -24.50
CA SER A 141 8.69 6.42 -24.09
C SER A 141 9.05 6.24 -22.61
N VAL A 142 8.46 5.21 -21.97
CA VAL A 142 8.58 4.97 -20.53
C VAL A 142 9.99 4.47 -20.16
N ALA A 143 10.85 5.40 -19.75
CA ALA A 143 12.19 5.09 -19.26
C ALA A 143 12.13 4.39 -17.88
N LEU A 144 12.37 3.07 -17.85
CA LEU A 144 12.45 2.25 -16.65
C LEU A 144 13.49 2.80 -15.65
N ILE A 145 13.01 3.35 -14.53
CA ILE A 145 13.85 3.95 -13.48
C ILE A 145 14.55 2.84 -12.67
N ARG A 146 15.87 2.96 -12.54
CA ARG A 146 16.71 2.03 -11.76
C ARG A 146 16.39 2.04 -10.26
N PRO A 147 16.73 0.97 -9.52
CA PRO A 147 16.72 0.94 -8.06
C PRO A 147 17.32 2.20 -7.43
N SER A 148 16.56 2.84 -6.53
CA SER A 148 17.13 3.75 -5.54
C SER A 148 18.14 2.97 -4.72
N ASN A 149 19.41 3.39 -4.73
CA ASN A 149 20.40 2.86 -3.79
C ASN A 149 19.91 3.12 -2.35
N ASN A 150 20.12 2.15 -1.44
CA ASN A 150 19.61 2.14 -0.06
C ASN A 150 20.27 3.22 0.84
N VAL A 151 20.14 4.50 0.48
CA VAL A 151 20.81 5.66 1.07
C VAL A 151 19.80 6.81 1.19
N GLY A 152 18.79 6.60 2.04
CA GLY A 152 17.78 7.59 2.39
C GLY A 152 17.22 7.28 3.79
N PRO A 153 16.71 8.29 4.53
CA PRO A 153 16.26 8.09 5.92
C PRO A 153 15.10 7.10 6.07
N TYR A 154 14.37 6.81 4.98
CA TYR A 154 13.24 5.88 4.95
C TYR A 154 13.53 4.56 4.21
N ALA A 155 14.79 4.31 3.79
CA ALA A 155 15.12 3.16 2.93
C ALA A 155 14.72 1.79 3.53
N ASN A 156 14.80 1.64 4.86
CA ASN A 156 14.33 0.44 5.55
C ASN A 156 12.79 0.30 5.50
N LEU A 157 12.05 1.41 5.61
CA LEU A 157 10.59 1.42 5.50
C LEU A 157 10.16 1.07 4.07
N GLU A 158 10.81 1.66 3.07
CA GLU A 158 10.62 1.33 1.65
C GLU A 158 10.90 -0.16 1.38
N GLN A 159 12.00 -0.72 1.92
CA GLN A 159 12.31 -2.14 1.78
C GLN A 159 11.26 -3.04 2.44
N VAL A 160 10.81 -2.72 3.66
CA VAL A 160 9.79 -3.53 4.35
C VAL A 160 8.43 -3.45 3.63
N LEU A 161 8.01 -2.26 3.18
CA LEU A 161 6.79 -2.08 2.40
C LEU A 161 6.86 -2.82 1.06
N GLY A 162 8.01 -2.80 0.39
CA GLY A 162 8.25 -3.57 -0.84
C GLY A 162 8.17 -5.09 -0.64
N ASN A 163 8.43 -5.59 0.57
CA ASN A 163 8.30 -7.00 0.94
C ASN A 163 6.86 -7.42 1.32
N VAL A 164 5.95 -6.48 1.60
CA VAL A 164 4.53 -6.80 1.88
C VAL A 164 3.91 -7.55 0.71
N PHE A 165 4.24 -7.14 -0.52
CA PHE A 165 3.89 -7.83 -1.77
C PHE A 165 4.09 -9.36 -1.68
N SER A 166 5.30 -9.81 -1.31
CA SER A 166 5.62 -11.24 -1.26
C SER A 166 4.93 -11.99 -0.11
N TRP A 167 4.65 -11.29 1.00
CA TRP A 167 3.84 -11.87 2.08
C TRP A 167 2.37 -12.00 1.66
N SER A 168 1.78 -10.95 1.08
CA SER A 168 0.41 -10.99 0.55
C SER A 168 0.25 -12.11 -0.47
N GLN A 169 1.18 -12.26 -1.42
CA GLN A 169 1.20 -13.37 -2.38
C GLN A 169 1.12 -14.73 -1.67
N SER A 170 2.00 -14.96 -0.69
CA SER A 170 2.02 -16.22 0.07
C SER A 170 0.75 -16.48 0.89
N LYS A 171 -0.11 -15.46 1.09
CA LYS A 171 -1.46 -15.61 1.62
C LYS A 171 -2.47 -15.96 0.54
N LEU A 172 -2.44 -15.32 -0.63
CA LEU A 172 -3.31 -15.65 -1.78
C LEU A 172 -3.15 -17.12 -2.21
N ASP A 173 -1.91 -17.62 -2.17
CA ASP A 173 -1.55 -18.98 -2.54
C ASP A 173 -1.95 -20.02 -1.46
N ALA A 174 -2.17 -19.58 -0.21
CA ALA A 174 -2.40 -20.45 0.96
C ALA A 174 -3.82 -20.38 1.57
N TYR A 175 -4.69 -19.49 1.07
CA TYR A 175 -6.08 -19.36 1.49
C TYR A 175 -7.05 -19.81 0.36
N PRO A 176 -7.40 -21.12 0.29
CA PRO A 176 -8.50 -21.58 -0.55
C PRO A 176 -9.88 -21.46 0.15
N ASP A 177 -10.06 -22.07 1.34
CA ASP A 177 -11.39 -22.36 1.92
C ASP A 177 -11.72 -21.61 3.23
N ALA A 178 -11.12 -20.44 3.49
CA ALA A 178 -11.47 -19.68 4.69
C ALA A 178 -12.77 -18.89 4.52
N SER A 179 -13.63 -18.90 5.55
CA SER A 179 -14.83 -18.06 5.58
C SER A 179 -14.46 -16.57 5.50
N ASP A 180 -14.71 -15.99 4.34
CA ASP A 180 -14.32 -14.63 3.97
C ASP A 180 -14.73 -13.60 5.07
N PRO A 181 -13.81 -12.70 5.47
CA PRO A 181 -14.11 -11.64 6.44
C PRO A 181 -15.37 -10.81 6.11
N MET A 182 -15.65 -10.55 4.83
CA MET A 182 -16.86 -9.83 4.44
C MET A 182 -18.10 -10.68 4.63
N SER A 183 -18.16 -11.94 4.22
CA SER A 183 -19.26 -12.87 4.53
C SER A 183 -19.53 -12.94 6.05
N ARG A 184 -18.48 -13.03 6.88
CA ARG A 184 -18.60 -12.98 8.36
C ARG A 184 -19.20 -11.65 8.86
N TYR A 185 -18.83 -10.54 8.25
CA TYR A 185 -19.36 -9.20 8.52
C TYR A 185 -20.81 -9.02 8.02
N LEU A 186 -21.15 -9.55 6.84
CA LEU A 186 -22.47 -9.43 6.22
C LEU A 186 -23.52 -10.19 7.05
N ALA A 187 -23.17 -11.38 7.53
CA ALA A 187 -24.04 -12.22 8.37
C ALA A 187 -24.44 -11.56 9.71
N ASN A 188 -23.55 -10.76 10.33
CA ASN A 188 -23.76 -10.14 11.64
C ASN A 188 -23.72 -8.60 11.57
N PRO A 189 -24.71 -7.94 10.91
CA PRO A 189 -24.66 -6.50 10.61
C PRO A 189 -24.72 -5.56 11.83
N ASN A 190 -25.07 -6.08 13.01
CA ASN A 190 -25.23 -5.29 14.24
C ASN A 190 -24.04 -5.46 15.19
N HIS A 191 -23.53 -6.68 15.25
CA HIS A 191 -22.36 -7.06 16.05
C HIS A 191 -21.33 -7.65 15.06
N PRO A 192 -20.72 -6.82 14.19
CA PRO A 192 -19.69 -7.30 13.28
C PRO A 192 -18.55 -7.92 14.09
N PRO A 193 -17.86 -8.95 13.59
CA PRO A 193 -16.78 -9.61 14.33
C PRO A 193 -15.78 -8.58 14.85
N ILE A 194 -15.45 -8.61 16.15
CA ILE A 194 -14.54 -7.62 16.75
C ILE A 194 -13.12 -7.67 16.15
N GLN A 195 -12.79 -8.77 15.47
CA GLN A 195 -11.56 -8.96 14.70
C GLN A 195 -11.60 -8.34 13.28
N ASP A 196 -12.73 -7.78 12.84
CA ASP A 196 -12.83 -7.06 11.56
C ASP A 196 -12.06 -5.73 11.58
N SER A 197 -10.93 -5.71 10.87
CA SER A 197 -10.09 -4.52 10.71
C SER A 197 -10.77 -3.36 9.98
N ARG A 198 -11.86 -3.59 9.22
CA ARG A 198 -12.67 -2.51 8.65
C ARG A 198 -13.34 -1.73 9.77
N THR A 199 -14.00 -2.40 10.72
CA THR A 199 -14.67 -1.76 11.86
C THR A 199 -13.72 -0.93 12.71
N MET A 200 -12.47 -1.38 12.93
CA MET A 200 -11.42 -0.55 13.52
C MET A 200 -11.18 0.73 12.69
N TYR A 201 -10.85 0.60 11.40
CA TYR A 201 -10.54 1.75 10.54
C TYR A 201 -11.71 2.74 10.43
N ARG A 202 -12.95 2.26 10.25
CA ARG A 202 -14.16 3.11 10.23
C ARG A 202 -14.42 3.79 11.58
N THR A 203 -13.99 3.20 12.70
CA THR A 203 -14.04 3.86 14.02
C THR A 203 -13.04 5.01 14.12
N PHE A 204 -11.84 4.89 13.51
CA PHE A 204 -10.91 6.00 13.41
C PHE A 204 -11.36 7.08 12.42
N GLU A 205 -12.03 6.75 11.31
CA GLU A 205 -12.71 7.75 10.46
C GLU A 205 -13.68 8.63 11.30
N LEU A 206 -14.50 8.00 12.17
CA LEU A 206 -15.42 8.71 13.07
C LEU A 206 -14.69 9.64 14.07
N VAL A 207 -13.47 9.30 14.54
CA VAL A 207 -12.67 10.20 15.40
C VAL A 207 -12.39 11.52 14.68
N PHE A 208 -12.03 11.46 13.40
CA PHE A 208 -11.72 12.65 12.61
C PHE A 208 -12.97 13.47 12.27
N ASP A 209 -14.10 12.81 11.94
CA ASP A 209 -15.39 13.47 11.69
C ASP A 209 -15.87 14.20 12.96
N LEU A 210 -15.77 13.57 14.14
CA LEU A 210 -16.15 14.16 15.42
C LEU A 210 -15.24 15.34 15.80
N TRP A 211 -13.93 15.29 15.48
CA TRP A 211 -13.05 16.45 15.66
C TRP A 211 -13.36 17.59 14.70
N TYR A 212 -13.68 17.31 13.44
CA TYR A 212 -14.11 18.33 12.46
C TYR A 212 -15.35 19.08 12.95
N HIS A 213 -16.33 18.37 13.55
CA HIS A 213 -17.49 18.97 14.20
C HIS A 213 -17.27 19.44 15.66
N GLY A 214 -16.01 19.58 16.10
CA GLY A 214 -15.64 20.14 17.41
C GLY A 214 -15.99 19.28 18.63
N LYS A 215 -16.47 18.04 18.45
CA LYS A 215 -16.89 17.13 19.54
C LYS A 215 -15.73 16.33 20.12
N GLY A 216 -14.70 17.03 20.60
CA GLY A 216 -13.46 16.42 21.12
C GLY A 216 -13.66 15.33 22.18
N ASN A 217 -14.68 15.44 23.04
CA ASN A 217 -15.01 14.42 24.03
C ASN A 217 -15.51 13.11 23.39
N LEU A 218 -16.38 13.21 22.37
CA LEU A 218 -16.88 12.05 21.62
C LEU A 218 -15.76 11.46 20.74
N ALA A 219 -14.95 12.30 20.10
CA ALA A 219 -13.77 11.85 19.35
C ALA A 219 -12.81 11.05 20.24
N GLY A 220 -12.58 11.49 21.48
CA GLY A 220 -11.80 10.74 22.48
C GLY A 220 -12.46 9.44 22.94
N LEU A 221 -13.79 9.31 22.89
CA LEU A 221 -14.50 8.06 23.19
C LEU A 221 -14.44 7.08 22.00
N ALA A 222 -14.65 7.58 20.78
CA ALA A 222 -14.41 6.83 19.54
C ALA A 222 -12.96 6.33 19.44
N ALA A 223 -11.98 7.15 19.81
CA ALA A 223 -10.57 6.74 19.81
C ALA A 223 -10.33 5.57 20.78
N ARG A 224 -10.90 5.60 21.99
CA ARG A 224 -10.82 4.46 22.94
C ARG A 224 -11.47 3.20 22.37
N ARG A 225 -12.61 3.31 21.67
CA ARG A 225 -13.24 2.17 20.98
C ARG A 225 -12.33 1.62 19.87
N GLY A 226 -11.71 2.50 19.07
CA GLY A 226 -10.74 2.11 18.04
C GLY A 226 -9.50 1.40 18.59
N PHE A 227 -8.96 1.88 19.72
CA PHE A 227 -7.88 1.19 20.45
C PHE A 227 -8.31 -0.15 21.03
N TYR A 228 -9.52 -0.26 21.59
CA TYR A 228 -10.03 -1.54 22.10
C TYR A 228 -10.18 -2.58 20.98
N VAL A 229 -10.79 -2.21 19.86
CA VAL A 229 -10.94 -3.10 18.69
C VAL A 229 -9.56 -3.49 18.11
N LEU A 230 -8.57 -2.59 18.15
CA LEU A 230 -7.19 -2.89 17.74
C LEU A 230 -6.54 -4.05 18.53
N GLU A 231 -6.95 -4.32 19.78
CA GLU A 231 -6.47 -5.48 20.57
C GLU A 231 -6.91 -6.83 19.98
N PHE A 232 -7.99 -6.87 19.19
CA PHE A 232 -8.59 -8.09 18.62
C PHE A 232 -8.32 -8.27 17.13
N VAL A 233 -8.32 -7.20 16.31
CA VAL A 233 -8.05 -7.32 14.86
C VAL A 233 -6.66 -7.87 14.56
N LEU A 234 -5.71 -7.67 15.47
CA LEU A 234 -4.34 -8.19 15.38
C LEU A 234 -4.25 -9.72 15.64
N SER A 235 -5.36 -10.41 15.97
CA SER A 235 -5.41 -11.87 16.02
C SER A 235 -5.80 -12.54 14.68
N GLU A 236 -6.24 -11.79 13.67
CA GLU A 236 -6.54 -12.31 12.32
C GLU A 236 -5.34 -12.10 11.39
N ASP A 237 -4.75 -13.20 10.89
CA ASP A 237 -3.57 -13.17 10.01
C ASP A 237 -3.98 -13.02 8.51
N HIS A 238 -4.80 -11.99 8.24
CA HIS A 238 -5.41 -11.69 6.93
C HIS A 238 -4.75 -10.48 6.24
N PRO A 239 -4.58 -10.47 4.89
CA PRO A 239 -3.92 -9.36 4.17
C PRO A 239 -4.48 -7.96 4.45
N ASP A 240 -5.81 -7.82 4.55
CA ASP A 240 -6.51 -6.56 4.85
C ASP A 240 -5.98 -5.82 6.09
N LEU A 241 -5.56 -6.57 7.11
CA LEU A 241 -5.14 -6.01 8.40
C LEU A 241 -3.96 -5.05 8.25
N VAL A 242 -2.99 -5.40 7.39
CA VAL A 242 -1.84 -4.53 7.12
C VAL A 242 -2.33 -3.21 6.53
N TRP A 243 -3.24 -3.30 5.56
CA TRP A 243 -3.71 -2.18 4.76
C TRP A 243 -4.59 -1.22 5.55
N HIS A 244 -5.60 -1.72 6.29
CA HIS A 244 -6.42 -0.88 7.17
C HIS A 244 -5.62 -0.19 8.28
N VAL A 245 -4.53 -0.79 8.77
CA VAL A 245 -3.62 -0.14 9.72
C VAL A 245 -2.78 0.95 9.03
N LEU A 246 -2.32 0.75 7.79
CA LEU A 246 -1.60 1.77 7.02
C LEU A 246 -2.50 2.94 6.59
N ASP A 247 -3.76 2.69 6.24
CA ASP A 247 -4.77 3.74 6.01
C ASP A 247 -4.98 4.58 7.27
N THR A 248 -5.18 3.91 8.41
CA THR A 248 -5.34 4.55 9.73
C THR A 248 -4.15 5.48 10.04
N ILE A 249 -2.93 5.00 9.79
CA ILE A 249 -1.68 5.76 9.98
C ILE A 249 -1.58 6.93 8.99
N PHE A 250 -1.88 6.70 7.71
CA PHE A 250 -1.84 7.75 6.68
C PHE A 250 -2.78 8.90 7.04
N ASP A 251 -4.03 8.61 7.38
CA ASP A 251 -5.02 9.64 7.69
C ASP A 251 -4.65 10.44 8.94
N MET A 252 -3.99 9.83 9.94
CA MET A 252 -3.43 10.56 11.08
C MET A 252 -2.27 11.50 10.70
N VAL A 253 -1.43 11.12 9.72
CA VAL A 253 -0.33 11.97 9.23
C VAL A 253 -0.85 13.12 8.35
N ASP A 254 -1.72 12.79 7.39
CA ASP A 254 -2.29 13.69 6.38
C ASP A 254 -3.21 14.76 7.02
N ARG A 255 -3.98 14.38 8.06
CA ARG A 255 -4.79 15.31 8.87
C ARG A 255 -4.02 15.96 10.03
N GLY A 256 -2.75 15.60 10.26
CA GLY A 256 -1.90 16.21 11.29
C GLY A 256 -2.20 15.82 12.75
N HIS A 257 -2.88 14.70 13.00
CA HIS A 257 -3.24 14.22 14.34
C HIS A 257 -2.06 13.52 15.06
N LEU A 258 -0.91 14.19 15.15
CA LEU A 258 0.37 13.58 15.54
C LEU A 258 0.40 12.99 16.96
N GLN A 259 -0.39 13.51 17.89
CA GLN A 259 -0.52 12.94 19.25
C GLN A 259 -1.24 11.59 19.23
N LEU A 260 -2.32 11.47 18.44
CA LEU A 260 -3.03 10.20 18.26
C LEU A 260 -2.15 9.19 17.52
N LEU A 261 -1.41 9.65 16.51
CA LEU A 261 -0.44 8.84 15.77
C LEU A 261 0.65 8.24 16.68
N GLY A 262 1.22 9.03 17.59
CA GLY A 262 2.21 8.53 18.56
C GLY A 262 1.64 7.42 19.44
N LEU A 263 0.47 7.65 20.03
CA LEU A 263 -0.25 6.65 20.84
C LEU A 263 -0.58 5.39 20.03
N PHE A 264 -1.02 5.55 18.78
CA PHE A 264 -1.36 4.47 17.87
C PHE A 264 -0.13 3.62 17.52
N LEU A 265 0.96 4.24 17.08
CA LEU A 265 2.20 3.53 16.72
C LEU A 265 2.81 2.81 17.92
N ASP A 266 2.85 3.42 19.11
CA ASP A 266 3.38 2.78 20.32
C ASP A 266 2.53 1.57 20.72
N HIS A 267 1.21 1.73 20.84
CA HIS A 267 0.30 0.66 21.26
C HIS A 267 0.22 -0.48 20.23
N ALA A 268 0.05 -0.16 18.94
CA ALA A 268 0.06 -1.14 17.86
C ALA A 268 1.38 -1.92 17.79
N THR A 269 2.53 -1.27 18.02
CA THR A 269 3.82 -1.98 18.07
C THR A 269 3.89 -2.96 19.24
N ILE A 270 3.41 -2.57 20.43
CA ILE A 270 3.41 -3.43 21.62
C ILE A 270 2.48 -4.64 21.42
N LEU A 271 1.30 -4.45 20.84
CA LEU A 271 0.38 -5.55 20.52
C LEU A 271 0.96 -6.48 19.44
N ALA A 272 1.40 -5.92 18.30
CA ALA A 272 2.00 -6.68 17.21
C ALA A 272 3.24 -7.47 17.66
N GLN A 273 4.04 -6.94 18.58
CA GLN A 273 5.20 -7.65 19.14
C GLN A 273 4.80 -8.83 20.06
N ARG A 274 3.59 -8.83 20.62
CA ARG A 274 3.06 -9.89 21.49
C ARG A 274 2.25 -10.94 20.73
N GLN A 275 1.49 -10.53 19.73
CA GLN A 275 0.53 -11.38 19.02
C GLN A 275 1.06 -11.94 17.69
N LEU A 276 1.92 -11.20 16.97
CA LEU A 276 2.36 -11.56 15.62
C LEU A 276 3.79 -12.14 15.58
N PRO A 277 4.12 -13.01 14.61
CA PRO A 277 5.48 -13.52 14.42
C PRO A 277 6.52 -12.40 14.24
N ALA A 278 7.76 -12.64 14.70
CA ALA A 278 8.83 -11.64 14.64
C ALA A 278 9.17 -11.16 13.21
N GLN A 279 8.87 -11.97 12.19
CA GLN A 279 9.06 -11.68 10.77
C GLN A 279 7.80 -11.09 10.09
N HIS A 280 6.68 -10.92 10.80
CA HIS A 280 5.43 -10.42 10.22
C HIS A 280 5.60 -8.97 9.70
N PRO A 281 5.11 -8.64 8.48
CA PRO A 281 5.34 -7.34 7.87
C PRO A 281 4.82 -6.18 8.72
N LEU A 282 3.61 -6.28 9.27
CA LEU A 282 3.01 -5.20 10.07
C LEU A 282 3.89 -4.76 11.24
N LEU A 283 4.44 -5.72 12.01
CA LEU A 283 5.36 -5.44 13.11
C LEU A 283 6.62 -4.72 12.63
N ARG A 284 7.15 -5.10 11.46
CA ARG A 284 8.34 -4.48 10.88
C ARG A 284 8.07 -3.07 10.36
N ILE A 285 6.90 -2.83 9.77
CA ILE A 285 6.49 -1.49 9.31
C ILE A 285 6.32 -0.56 10.51
N LEU A 286 5.55 -0.97 11.52
CA LEU A 286 5.33 -0.19 12.75
C LEU A 286 6.65 0.18 13.44
N GLN A 287 7.62 -0.74 13.48
CA GLN A 287 8.97 -0.47 14.00
C GLN A 287 9.76 0.58 13.20
N GLN A 288 9.63 0.62 11.86
CA GLN A 288 10.29 1.67 11.05
C GLN A 288 9.55 3.02 11.15
N LEU A 289 8.21 3.00 11.23
CA LEU A 289 7.38 4.20 11.36
C LEU A 289 7.72 4.98 12.63
N ARG A 290 7.95 4.31 13.77
CA ARG A 290 8.37 4.96 15.02
C ARG A 290 9.72 5.69 14.96
N ALA A 291 10.49 5.56 13.87
CA ALA A 291 11.74 6.28 13.62
C ALA A 291 11.61 7.39 12.54
N CYS A 292 10.43 7.62 11.99
CA CYS A 292 10.17 8.61 10.93
C CYS A 292 10.12 10.05 11.46
N ASP A 293 10.40 11.03 10.59
CA ASP A 293 10.22 12.44 10.94
C ASP A 293 8.77 12.91 10.72
N TYR A 294 8.06 13.09 11.82
CA TYR A 294 6.71 13.67 11.85
C TYR A 294 6.70 15.18 12.10
N HIS A 295 7.83 15.76 12.51
CA HIS A 295 7.91 17.15 12.97
C HIS A 295 8.03 18.11 11.77
N SER A 296 8.83 17.77 10.76
CA SER A 296 8.88 18.57 9.53
C SER A 296 7.74 18.23 8.56
N ASP A 297 7.27 19.26 7.86
CA ASP A 297 6.25 19.12 6.80
C ASP A 297 6.76 18.24 5.65
N GLN A 298 8.08 18.33 5.36
CA GLN A 298 8.75 17.50 4.37
C GLN A 298 8.76 16.02 4.76
N GLY A 299 9.02 15.70 6.04
CA GLY A 299 8.98 14.34 6.56
C GLY A 299 7.58 13.72 6.47
N ARG A 300 6.55 14.45 6.91
CA ARG A 300 5.14 14.01 6.79
C ARG A 300 4.72 13.83 5.34
N SER A 301 5.01 14.80 4.47
CA SER A 301 4.67 14.72 3.03
C SER A 301 5.35 13.53 2.35
N TYR A 302 6.62 13.27 2.66
CA TYR A 302 7.37 12.15 2.10
C TYR A 302 6.88 10.78 2.63
N LEU A 303 6.49 10.69 3.90
CA LEU A 303 5.86 9.49 4.44
C LEU A 303 4.50 9.21 3.79
N CYS A 304 3.63 10.23 3.68
CA CYS A 304 2.36 10.14 2.96
C CYS A 304 2.56 9.66 1.51
N HIS A 305 3.61 10.15 0.84
CA HIS A 305 4.01 9.68 -0.48
C HIS A 305 4.41 8.20 -0.46
N ILE A 306 5.32 7.75 0.42
CA ILE A 306 5.75 6.34 0.52
C ILE A 306 4.56 5.40 0.79
N LEU A 307 3.69 5.72 1.75
CA LEU A 307 2.51 4.92 2.07
C LEU A 307 1.57 4.79 0.86
N ARG A 308 1.36 5.89 0.13
CA ARG A 308 0.61 5.88 -1.13
C ARG A 308 1.26 5.03 -2.20
N GLN A 309 2.58 5.05 -2.36
CA GLN A 309 3.26 4.20 -3.35
C GLN A 309 3.20 2.71 -2.99
N ALA A 310 3.30 2.36 -1.70
CA ALA A 310 3.09 0.99 -1.25
C ALA A 310 1.66 0.50 -1.52
N TRP A 311 0.66 1.37 -1.29
CA TRP A 311 -0.74 1.07 -1.60
C TRP A 311 -0.97 0.83 -3.10
N MET A 312 -0.49 1.74 -3.95
CA MET A 312 -0.67 1.67 -5.40
C MET A 312 -0.12 0.35 -5.96
N ARG A 313 1.07 -0.06 -5.53
CA ARG A 313 1.66 -1.34 -5.92
C ARG A 313 0.91 -2.57 -5.39
N ASN A 314 0.21 -2.45 -4.26
CA ASN A 314 -0.70 -3.50 -3.79
C ASN A 314 -1.95 -3.58 -4.67
N VAL A 315 -2.51 -2.45 -5.10
CA VAL A 315 -3.59 -2.41 -6.10
C VAL A 315 -3.14 -3.06 -7.41
N ASP A 316 -1.94 -2.72 -7.92
CA ASP A 316 -1.41 -3.31 -9.15
C ASP A 316 -1.25 -4.84 -9.05
N MET A 317 -0.73 -5.34 -7.92
CA MET A 317 -0.55 -6.78 -7.65
C MET A 317 -1.88 -7.53 -7.52
N LEU A 318 -2.82 -7.02 -6.73
CA LEU A 318 -4.14 -7.66 -6.58
C LEU A 318 -4.89 -7.66 -7.92
N ALA A 319 -4.68 -6.64 -8.75
CA ALA A 319 -5.25 -6.54 -10.08
C ALA A 319 -4.65 -7.52 -11.12
N GLU A 320 -3.47 -8.08 -10.88
CA GLU A 320 -2.91 -9.20 -11.66
C GLU A 320 -3.57 -10.54 -11.29
N HIS A 321 -4.17 -10.64 -10.11
CA HIS A 321 -4.84 -11.87 -9.66
C HIS A 321 -6.30 -11.98 -10.11
N ILE A 322 -6.92 -10.89 -10.57
CA ILE A 322 -8.32 -10.87 -11.06
C ILE A 322 -8.53 -11.91 -12.17
N GLU A 323 -7.65 -11.96 -13.17
CA GLU A 323 -7.77 -12.81 -14.37
C GLU A 323 -7.66 -14.32 -14.08
N SER A 324 -7.15 -14.69 -12.91
CA SER A 324 -6.92 -16.07 -12.49
C SER A 324 -7.66 -16.44 -11.20
N SER A 325 -8.58 -15.60 -10.73
CA SER A 325 -9.26 -15.82 -9.46
C SER A 325 -10.55 -16.62 -9.60
N ASP A 326 -10.57 -17.74 -8.87
CA ASP A 326 -11.75 -18.54 -8.57
C ASP A 326 -12.90 -17.66 -8.00
N PRO A 327 -14.18 -17.94 -8.31
CA PRO A 327 -15.34 -17.30 -7.67
C PRO A 327 -15.29 -17.22 -6.13
N GLN A 328 -14.60 -18.15 -5.45
CA GLN A 328 -14.34 -18.10 -4.00
C GLN A 328 -13.56 -16.85 -3.53
N ARG A 329 -12.86 -16.14 -4.42
CA ARG A 329 -11.99 -15.00 -4.11
C ARG A 329 -12.68 -13.63 -4.20
N LEU A 330 -14.00 -13.57 -4.04
CA LEU A 330 -14.80 -12.33 -4.07
C LEU A 330 -14.24 -11.20 -3.17
N TRP A 331 -13.63 -11.57 -2.04
CA TRP A 331 -12.98 -10.63 -1.11
C TRP A 331 -11.85 -9.78 -1.74
N LEU A 332 -11.16 -10.27 -2.78
CA LEU A 332 -10.13 -9.49 -3.51
C LEU A 332 -10.73 -8.26 -4.17
N TYR A 333 -11.90 -8.42 -4.79
CA TYR A 333 -12.65 -7.35 -5.44
C TYR A 333 -13.14 -6.34 -4.41
N GLU A 334 -13.55 -6.79 -3.23
CA GLU A 334 -14.01 -5.92 -2.14
C GLU A 334 -12.86 -5.12 -1.51
N GLN A 335 -11.69 -5.75 -1.31
CA GLN A 335 -10.48 -5.07 -0.87
C GLN A 335 -10.04 -3.99 -1.88
N LEU A 336 -9.99 -4.36 -3.17
CA LEU A 336 -9.62 -3.44 -4.26
C LEU A 336 -10.62 -2.29 -4.39
N ILE A 337 -11.91 -2.59 -4.49
CA ILE A 337 -12.96 -1.64 -4.90
C ILE A 337 -13.49 -0.86 -3.69
N TRP A 338 -14.00 -1.53 -2.65
CA TRP A 338 -14.71 -0.88 -1.53
C TRP A 338 -13.77 -0.29 -0.48
N ASP A 339 -12.76 -1.04 -0.05
CA ASP A 339 -11.85 -0.58 1.01
C ASP A 339 -10.73 0.29 0.45
N GLY A 340 -10.27 0.05 -0.79
CA GLY A 340 -9.34 0.92 -1.51
C GLY A 340 -9.81 2.36 -1.78
N ARG A 341 -10.98 2.80 -1.29
CA ARG A 341 -11.47 4.19 -1.42
C ARG A 341 -10.65 5.27 -0.70
N THR A 342 -9.51 4.95 -0.08
CA THR A 342 -8.68 5.92 0.62
C THR A 342 -7.96 6.88 -0.34
N ARG A 343 -7.42 7.99 0.19
CA ARG A 343 -6.71 9.02 -0.59
C ARG A 343 -5.50 8.46 -1.36
N LEU A 344 -5.04 7.27 -0.98
CA LEU A 344 -3.92 6.53 -1.55
C LEU A 344 -4.20 6.12 -3.01
N ARG A 345 -5.32 5.41 -3.27
CA ARG A 345 -5.65 4.83 -4.59
C ARG A 345 -5.93 5.87 -5.68
N LYS A 346 -6.24 7.13 -5.34
CA LYS A 346 -6.62 8.15 -6.33
C LYS A 346 -5.58 8.23 -7.46
N GLY A 347 -5.99 7.91 -8.70
CA GLY A 347 -5.10 7.86 -9.86
C GLY A 347 -4.40 6.51 -10.08
N SER A 348 -4.93 5.41 -9.54
CA SER A 348 -4.54 4.03 -9.88
C SER A 348 -4.94 3.65 -11.30
N GLU A 349 -4.15 2.78 -11.92
CA GLU A 349 -4.34 2.33 -13.30
C GLU A 349 -5.40 1.22 -13.45
N LEU A 350 -6.17 0.92 -12.40
CA LEU A 350 -7.18 -0.15 -12.36
C LEU A 350 -8.24 0.00 -13.48
N ALA A 351 -8.59 1.23 -13.86
CA ALA A 351 -9.49 1.51 -14.97
C ALA A 351 -9.00 0.96 -16.33
N LYS A 352 -7.68 0.79 -16.53
CA LYS A 352 -7.12 0.16 -17.74
C LYS A 352 -7.37 -1.35 -17.80
N ARG A 353 -7.79 -1.98 -16.69
CA ARG A 353 -8.18 -3.40 -16.61
C ARG A 353 -9.71 -3.56 -16.54
N GLN A 354 -10.48 -2.60 -17.06
CA GLN A 354 -11.95 -2.62 -16.99
C GLN A 354 -12.57 -3.86 -17.63
N ASP A 355 -12.07 -4.30 -18.78
CA ASP A 355 -12.68 -5.41 -19.54
C ASP A 355 -12.45 -6.75 -18.82
N THR A 356 -11.23 -6.95 -18.31
CA THR A 356 -10.85 -7.99 -17.34
C THR A 356 -11.77 -7.98 -16.11
N MET A 357 -11.96 -6.82 -15.48
CA MET A 357 -12.77 -6.68 -14.26
C MET A 357 -14.24 -7.02 -14.50
N TYR A 358 -14.83 -6.53 -15.61
CA TYR A 358 -16.21 -6.83 -15.96
C TYR A 358 -16.40 -8.30 -16.31
N HIS A 359 -15.55 -8.88 -17.17
CA HIS A 359 -15.62 -10.30 -17.55
C HIS A 359 -15.55 -11.21 -16.33
N ALA A 360 -14.63 -10.96 -15.40
CA ALA A 360 -14.47 -11.78 -14.20
C ALA A 360 -15.70 -11.66 -13.27
N LEU A 361 -16.16 -10.45 -12.97
CA LEU A 361 -17.35 -10.24 -12.13
C LEU A 361 -18.64 -10.76 -12.79
N GLU A 362 -18.75 -10.73 -14.12
CA GLU A 362 -19.89 -11.29 -14.86
C GLU A 362 -19.86 -12.83 -14.84
N THR A 363 -18.70 -13.43 -15.07
CA THR A 363 -18.50 -14.89 -14.93
C THR A 363 -18.83 -15.38 -13.51
N MET A 364 -18.46 -14.60 -12.48
CA MET A 364 -18.80 -14.90 -11.08
C MET A 364 -20.30 -14.79 -10.80
N ALA A 365 -21.01 -13.83 -11.41
CA ALA A 365 -22.46 -13.71 -11.27
C ALA A 365 -23.19 -14.89 -11.94
N GLU A 366 -22.80 -15.26 -13.16
CA GLU A 366 -23.36 -16.39 -13.90
C GLU A 366 -23.15 -17.72 -13.17
N ALA A 367 -22.02 -17.90 -12.48
CA ALA A 367 -21.78 -19.08 -11.65
C ALA A 367 -22.77 -19.22 -10.48
N GLN A 368 -23.21 -18.11 -9.87
CA GLN A 368 -24.17 -18.13 -8.76
C GLN A 368 -25.61 -18.45 -9.23
N ASP A 369 -26.01 -18.01 -10.43
CA ASP A 369 -27.32 -18.34 -11.04
C ASP A 369 -27.54 -19.85 -11.25
N HIS A 370 -26.48 -20.67 -11.15
CA HIS A 370 -26.51 -22.13 -11.29
C HIS A 370 -26.27 -22.89 -9.98
N GLY A 371 -26.16 -22.19 -8.84
CA GLY A 371 -25.85 -22.78 -7.53
C GLY A 371 -27.05 -23.46 -6.84
N PRO A 372 -26.82 -24.46 -5.97
CA PRO A 372 -27.90 -25.13 -5.22
C PRO A 372 -28.38 -24.36 -3.98
N THR A 373 -27.84 -23.17 -3.71
CA THR A 373 -28.08 -22.37 -2.49
C THR A 373 -28.69 -21.02 -2.83
N VAL A 374 -29.92 -20.77 -2.36
CA VAL A 374 -30.69 -19.54 -2.60
C VAL A 374 -30.26 -18.43 -1.63
N ASP A 375 -28.98 -18.06 -1.64
CA ASP A 375 -28.48 -16.85 -0.97
C ASP A 375 -28.01 -15.82 -2.01
N ASP A 376 -28.95 -14.95 -2.38
CA ASP A 376 -28.72 -13.86 -3.35
C ASP A 376 -27.70 -12.82 -2.85
N SER A 377 -27.23 -12.91 -1.60
CA SER A 377 -26.25 -11.98 -1.04
C SER A 377 -24.96 -11.88 -1.87
N ASP A 378 -24.46 -12.97 -2.46
CA ASP A 378 -23.25 -12.92 -3.28
C ASP A 378 -23.48 -12.32 -4.67
N ARG A 379 -24.67 -12.53 -5.27
CA ARG A 379 -25.09 -11.78 -6.47
C ARG A 379 -25.13 -10.28 -6.19
N LEU A 380 -25.79 -9.87 -5.10
CA LEU A 380 -25.96 -8.47 -4.74
C LEU A 380 -24.62 -7.78 -4.40
N ARG A 381 -23.64 -8.51 -3.83
CA ARG A 381 -22.24 -8.05 -3.69
C ARG A 381 -21.61 -7.77 -5.05
N ILE A 382 -21.66 -8.75 -5.97
CA ILE A 382 -21.06 -8.64 -7.31
C ILE A 382 -21.68 -7.49 -8.11
N GLU A 383 -23.01 -7.32 -8.08
CA GLU A 383 -23.71 -6.20 -8.72
C GLU A 383 -23.31 -4.85 -8.11
N ALA A 384 -23.18 -4.77 -6.77
CA ALA A 384 -22.71 -3.56 -6.09
C ALA A 384 -21.22 -3.24 -6.30
N LEU A 385 -20.38 -4.26 -6.53
CA LEU A 385 -18.96 -4.12 -6.90
C LEU A 385 -18.82 -3.60 -8.33
N ARG A 386 -19.52 -4.20 -9.31
CA ARG A 386 -19.58 -3.71 -10.69
C ARG A 386 -20.04 -2.25 -10.71
N LEU A 387 -21.14 -1.93 -10.04
CA LEU A 387 -21.65 -0.56 -9.89
C LEU A 387 -20.63 0.40 -9.26
N GLU A 388 -19.88 -0.03 -8.24
CA GLU A 388 -18.86 0.82 -7.65
C GLU A 388 -17.71 1.09 -8.62
N PHE A 389 -17.15 0.05 -9.22
CA PHE A 389 -16.03 0.15 -10.17
C PHE A 389 -16.39 1.03 -11.38
N THR A 390 -17.56 0.83 -11.97
CA THR A 390 -18.05 1.65 -13.09
C THR A 390 -18.13 3.14 -12.74
N GLN A 391 -18.61 3.50 -11.54
CA GLN A 391 -18.72 4.91 -11.14
C GLN A 391 -17.40 5.52 -10.67
N MET A 392 -16.59 4.77 -9.91
CA MET A 392 -15.46 5.32 -9.15
C MET A 392 -14.11 5.23 -9.89
N ASP A 393 -13.92 4.20 -10.70
CA ASP A 393 -12.66 3.92 -11.41
C ASP A 393 -12.79 4.23 -12.90
N VAL A 394 -13.79 3.65 -13.56
CA VAL A 394 -14.03 3.86 -15.00
C VAL A 394 -14.64 5.23 -15.27
N GLY A 395 -15.52 5.71 -14.39
CA GLY A 395 -16.17 7.01 -14.50
C GLY A 395 -17.34 7.09 -15.49
N ASP A 396 -17.82 5.95 -16.01
CA ASP A 396 -19.02 5.93 -16.86
C ASP A 396 -20.28 6.14 -16.02
N LYS A 397 -20.70 7.41 -15.95
CA LYS A 397 -21.88 7.84 -15.20
C LYS A 397 -23.18 7.27 -15.76
N LYS A 398 -23.26 6.95 -17.06
CA LYS A 398 -24.45 6.36 -17.67
C LYS A 398 -24.54 4.89 -17.32
N LYS A 399 -23.44 4.14 -17.49
CA LYS A 399 -23.41 2.71 -17.13
C LYS A 399 -23.58 2.49 -15.63
N ALA A 400 -23.05 3.39 -14.79
CA ALA A 400 -23.31 3.38 -13.35
C ALA A 400 -24.79 3.63 -13.01
N GLU A 401 -25.49 4.51 -13.75
CA GLU A 401 -26.93 4.72 -13.57
C GLU A 401 -27.75 3.50 -14.00
N GLU A 402 -27.44 2.90 -15.16
CA GLU A 402 -28.03 1.64 -15.61
C GLU A 402 -27.87 0.51 -14.58
N LEU A 403 -26.65 0.30 -14.07
CA LEU A 403 -26.34 -0.73 -13.07
C LEU A 403 -27.05 -0.46 -11.73
N ALA A 404 -27.12 0.80 -11.28
CA ALA A 404 -27.81 1.15 -10.05
C ALA A 404 -29.33 0.94 -10.16
N LEU A 405 -29.94 1.27 -11.30
CA LEU A 405 -31.35 0.98 -11.56
C LEU A 405 -31.63 -0.53 -11.61
N GLY A 406 -30.73 -1.32 -12.18
CA GLY A 406 -30.79 -2.79 -12.12
C GLY A 406 -30.79 -3.33 -10.69
N LEU A 407 -29.80 -2.94 -9.89
CA LEU A 407 -29.66 -3.36 -8.49
C LEU A 407 -30.85 -2.89 -7.63
N LEU A 408 -31.43 -1.71 -7.90
CA LEU A 408 -32.69 -1.27 -7.26
C LEU A 408 -33.89 -2.14 -7.64
N ASN A 409 -33.98 -2.63 -8.87
CA ASN A 409 -35.07 -3.51 -9.28
C ASN A 409 -34.97 -4.87 -8.57
N HIS A 410 -33.80 -5.51 -8.59
CA HIS A 410 -33.56 -6.78 -7.88
C HIS A 410 -33.91 -6.65 -6.38
N THR A 411 -33.35 -5.64 -5.69
CA THR A 411 -33.60 -5.39 -4.26
C THR A 411 -34.99 -4.83 -3.92
N SER A 412 -35.83 -4.54 -4.92
CA SER A 412 -37.25 -4.20 -4.72
C SER A 412 -38.16 -5.44 -4.74
N SER A 413 -37.79 -6.51 -5.46
CA SER A 413 -38.56 -7.77 -5.56
C SER A 413 -38.82 -8.39 -4.19
N ASP A 414 -37.80 -8.41 -3.34
CA ASP A 414 -37.81 -8.95 -1.96
C ASP A 414 -38.84 -8.29 -1.03
N THR A 415 -39.37 -7.10 -1.37
CA THR A 415 -40.32 -6.42 -0.48
C THR A 415 -41.65 -7.16 -0.33
N ALA A 416 -41.98 -8.10 -1.23
CA ALA A 416 -43.19 -8.91 -1.17
C ALA A 416 -43.19 -9.98 -0.05
N THR A 417 -42.02 -10.41 0.42
CA THR A 417 -41.85 -11.47 1.44
C THR A 417 -41.39 -10.94 2.80
N GLY A 418 -41.14 -9.63 2.91
CA GLY A 418 -40.42 -9.04 4.04
C GLY A 418 -38.92 -9.06 3.76
N GLY A 419 -38.42 -7.95 3.19
CA GLY A 419 -37.12 -7.94 2.50
C GLY A 419 -35.92 -8.35 3.36
N SER A 420 -34.98 -9.07 2.73
CA SER A 420 -33.75 -9.50 3.40
C SER A 420 -32.90 -8.30 3.83
N ARG A 421 -32.24 -8.43 4.99
CA ARG A 421 -31.30 -7.43 5.51
C ARG A 421 -30.05 -7.26 4.64
N SER A 422 -29.78 -8.20 3.72
CA SER A 422 -28.78 -8.00 2.66
C SER A 422 -29.35 -7.11 1.55
N SER A 423 -30.57 -7.41 1.08
CA SER A 423 -31.30 -6.63 0.07
C SER A 423 -31.43 -5.15 0.42
N ASP A 424 -31.86 -4.82 1.65
CA ASP A 424 -31.94 -3.44 2.14
C ASP A 424 -30.57 -2.72 2.12
N ARG A 425 -29.48 -3.45 2.42
CA ARG A 425 -28.11 -2.91 2.43
C ARG A 425 -27.67 -2.51 1.02
N PHE A 426 -27.99 -3.33 0.03
CA PHE A 426 -27.62 -3.09 -1.37
C PHE A 426 -28.58 -2.11 -2.07
N HIS A 427 -29.87 -2.10 -1.72
CA HIS A 427 -30.81 -1.03 -2.12
C HIS A 427 -30.33 0.34 -1.65
N ALA A 428 -30.00 0.46 -0.37
CA ALA A 428 -29.41 1.68 0.19
C ALA A 428 -28.06 2.05 -0.43
N TYR A 429 -27.31 1.07 -0.94
CA TYR A 429 -26.08 1.33 -1.67
C TYR A 429 -26.37 1.92 -3.05
N ALA A 430 -27.21 1.27 -3.86
CA ALA A 430 -27.60 1.73 -5.19
C ALA A 430 -28.24 3.13 -5.18
N ARG A 431 -29.11 3.42 -4.20
CA ARG A 431 -29.68 4.77 -3.98
C ARG A 431 -28.60 5.85 -3.84
N LYS A 432 -27.60 5.61 -2.99
CA LYS A 432 -26.47 6.55 -2.79
C LYS A 432 -25.61 6.71 -4.05
N MET A 433 -25.51 5.68 -4.90
CA MET A 433 -24.80 5.75 -6.17
C MET A 433 -25.54 6.60 -7.20
N LEU A 434 -26.87 6.46 -7.33
CA LEU A 434 -27.70 7.35 -8.16
C LEU A 434 -27.61 8.81 -7.71
N ALA A 435 -27.70 9.06 -6.40
CA ALA A 435 -27.63 10.42 -5.86
C ALA A 435 -26.33 11.16 -6.23
N ARG A 436 -25.22 10.45 -6.48
CA ARG A 436 -23.97 11.06 -6.98
C ARG A 436 -24.07 11.46 -8.46
N VAL A 437 -24.62 10.60 -9.31
CA VAL A 437 -24.88 10.92 -10.74
C VAL A 437 -25.81 12.13 -10.85
N GLN A 438 -26.82 12.19 -9.99
CA GLN A 438 -27.81 13.27 -9.90
C GLN A 438 -27.18 14.57 -9.39
N GLN A 439 -26.33 14.53 -8.35
CA GLN A 439 -25.55 15.71 -7.92
C GLN A 439 -24.66 16.27 -9.02
N ASP A 440 -24.00 15.40 -9.80
CA ASP A 440 -23.16 15.83 -10.93
C ASP A 440 -23.96 16.47 -12.07
N ARG A 441 -25.27 16.17 -12.17
CA ARG A 441 -26.22 16.81 -13.09
C ARG A 441 -26.97 18.01 -12.47
N GLN A 442 -26.70 18.34 -11.21
CA GLN A 442 -27.42 19.36 -10.42
C GLN A 442 -28.91 19.04 -10.20
N GLU A 443 -29.29 17.76 -10.25
CA GLU A 443 -30.63 17.24 -9.95
C GLU A 443 -30.82 17.12 -8.42
N TRP A 444 -30.78 18.25 -7.71
CA TRP A 444 -30.67 18.28 -6.25
C TRP A 444 -31.80 17.54 -5.53
N ASP A 445 -33.06 17.81 -5.86
CA ASP A 445 -34.22 17.21 -5.19
C ASP A 445 -34.28 15.68 -5.40
N THR A 446 -33.89 15.19 -6.57
CA THR A 446 -33.81 13.75 -6.88
C THR A 446 -32.68 13.08 -6.08
N ALA A 447 -31.55 13.77 -5.94
CA ALA A 447 -30.43 13.30 -5.13
C ALA A 447 -30.76 13.30 -3.63
N GLU A 448 -31.47 14.31 -3.13
CA GLU A 448 -31.98 14.37 -1.75
C GLU A 448 -32.86 13.16 -1.44
N GLN A 449 -33.89 12.91 -2.26
CA GLN A 449 -34.81 11.78 -2.09
C GLN A 449 -34.08 10.45 -2.08
N ASN A 450 -33.09 10.26 -2.96
CA ASN A 450 -32.28 9.05 -2.99
C ASN A 450 -31.37 8.93 -1.76
N LEU A 451 -30.80 10.01 -1.22
CA LEU A 451 -30.01 9.97 0.02
C LEU A 451 -30.86 9.71 1.27
N GLN A 452 -32.02 10.34 1.38
CA GLN A 452 -32.99 10.08 2.46
C GLN A 452 -33.45 8.62 2.44
N TYR A 453 -33.80 8.09 1.27
CA TYR A 453 -34.20 6.68 1.13
C TYR A 453 -33.03 5.72 1.37
N ALA A 454 -31.80 6.11 1.05
CA ALA A 454 -30.60 5.34 1.39
C ALA A 454 -30.40 5.24 2.91
N ILE A 455 -30.59 6.32 3.65
CA ILE A 455 -30.53 6.33 5.12
C ILE A 455 -31.61 5.42 5.71
N TYR A 456 -32.88 5.58 5.29
CA TYR A 456 -33.99 4.71 5.73
C TYR A 456 -33.72 3.22 5.51
N LYS A 457 -33.28 2.84 4.30
CA LYS A 457 -32.92 1.44 4.00
C LYS A 457 -31.67 0.97 4.75
N ARG A 458 -30.73 1.86 5.10
CA ARG A 458 -29.57 1.54 5.96
C ARG A 458 -30.01 1.28 7.40
N GLU A 459 -30.94 2.07 7.93
CA GLU A 459 -31.53 1.88 9.26
C GLU A 459 -32.25 0.52 9.34
N ALA A 460 -33.04 0.15 8.32
CA ALA A 460 -33.67 -1.16 8.22
C ALA A 460 -32.64 -2.31 8.16
N ALA A 461 -31.64 -2.22 7.28
CA ALA A 461 -30.58 -3.22 7.14
C ALA A 461 -29.81 -3.48 8.46
N HIS A 462 -29.64 -2.46 9.31
CA HIS A 462 -28.95 -2.55 10.60
C HIS A 462 -29.88 -2.63 11.83
N GLY A 463 -31.20 -2.52 11.67
CA GLY A 463 -32.18 -2.59 12.77
C GLY A 463 -31.96 -1.56 13.90
N THR A 464 -31.16 -0.52 13.68
CA THR A 464 -30.88 0.54 14.67
C THR A 464 -30.48 1.84 13.97
N LEU A 465 -30.93 2.96 14.54
CA LEU A 465 -30.76 4.32 13.99
C LEU A 465 -29.35 4.88 14.17
N ASN A 466 -28.54 4.29 15.04
CA ASN A 466 -27.21 4.76 15.42
C ASN A 466 -26.06 3.94 14.84
N ASN A 467 -26.29 3.04 13.88
CA ASN A 467 -25.20 2.27 13.30
C ASN A 467 -24.20 3.19 12.59
N LEU A 468 -22.89 2.90 12.70
CA LEU A 468 -21.81 3.67 12.08
C LEU A 468 -21.99 3.89 10.57
N ARG A 469 -22.61 2.95 9.84
CA ARG A 469 -22.93 3.12 8.41
C ARG A 469 -24.10 4.08 8.16
N VAL A 470 -25.06 4.19 9.08
CA VAL A 470 -26.16 5.18 9.03
C VAL A 470 -25.59 6.58 9.24
N ILE A 471 -24.79 6.78 10.30
CA ILE A 471 -24.13 8.07 10.64
C ILE A 471 -23.31 8.58 9.45
N ARG A 472 -22.54 7.71 8.77
CA ARG A 472 -21.76 8.09 7.59
C ARG A 472 -22.61 8.42 6.35
N ASP A 473 -23.75 7.75 6.14
CA ASP A 473 -24.68 8.11 5.07
C ASP A 473 -25.40 9.45 5.36
N MET A 474 -25.59 9.81 6.64
CA MET A 474 -26.07 11.13 7.05
C MET A 474 -25.05 12.25 6.82
N TRP A 475 -23.74 12.02 7.03
CA TRP A 475 -22.70 12.99 6.63
C TRP A 475 -22.75 13.30 5.12
N VAL A 476 -23.07 12.31 4.29
CA VAL A 476 -23.25 12.51 2.83
C VAL A 476 -24.49 13.37 2.53
N LEU A 477 -25.57 13.24 3.30
CA LEU A 477 -26.75 14.10 3.18
C LEU A 477 -26.49 15.54 3.67
N ALA A 478 -25.77 15.72 4.78
CA ALA A 478 -25.35 17.05 5.23
C ALA A 478 -24.46 17.76 4.20
N ALA A 479 -23.49 17.05 3.63
CA ALA A 479 -22.64 17.57 2.55
C ALA A 479 -23.41 17.85 1.25
N HIS A 480 -24.48 17.10 0.96
CA HIS A 480 -25.40 17.38 -0.14
C HIS A 480 -26.14 18.71 0.07
N TYR A 481 -26.74 18.93 1.25
CA TYR A 481 -27.42 20.19 1.56
C TYR A 481 -26.48 21.40 1.52
N GLN A 482 -25.23 21.25 1.95
CA GLN A 482 -24.20 22.31 1.79
C GLN A 482 -23.97 22.67 0.31
N LYS A 483 -23.82 21.67 -0.58
CA LYS A 483 -23.69 21.90 -2.03
C LYS A 483 -24.93 22.59 -2.63
N ALA A 484 -26.12 22.25 -2.14
CA ALA A 484 -27.39 22.86 -2.54
C ALA A 484 -27.67 24.23 -1.89
N GLY A 485 -26.73 24.77 -1.10
CA GLY A 485 -26.88 26.07 -0.40
C GLY A 485 -27.83 26.04 0.80
N ARG A 486 -28.35 24.87 1.19
CA ARG A 486 -29.34 24.67 2.26
C ARG A 486 -28.67 24.45 3.62
N GLN A 487 -27.95 25.46 4.09
CA GLN A 487 -27.13 25.36 5.31
C GLN A 487 -27.93 24.92 6.55
N GLY A 488 -29.16 25.43 6.74
CA GLY A 488 -29.99 25.05 7.89
C GLY A 488 -30.35 23.56 7.93
N ASP A 489 -30.61 22.94 6.76
CA ASP A 489 -30.86 21.50 6.66
C ASP A 489 -29.57 20.68 6.87
N ALA A 490 -28.43 21.19 6.38
CA ALA A 490 -27.13 20.59 6.64
C ALA A 490 -26.79 20.58 8.14
N ASP A 491 -27.03 21.69 8.84
CA ASP A 491 -26.82 21.83 10.28
C ASP A 491 -27.77 20.91 11.07
N ALA A 492 -29.02 20.77 10.64
CA ALA A 492 -30.01 19.88 11.25
C ALA A 492 -29.62 18.39 11.12
N ILE A 493 -29.25 17.92 9.92
CA ILE A 493 -28.75 16.54 9.73
C ILE A 493 -27.43 16.32 10.49
N THR A 494 -26.56 17.33 10.54
CA THR A 494 -25.32 17.27 11.32
C THR A 494 -25.63 17.07 12.80
N ALA A 495 -26.62 17.79 13.36
CA ALA A 495 -27.02 17.64 14.75
C ALA A 495 -27.58 16.25 15.08
N ASP A 496 -28.44 15.68 14.23
CA ASP A 496 -28.99 14.32 14.39
C ASP A 496 -27.88 13.26 14.28
N ALA A 497 -27.01 13.34 13.27
CA ALA A 497 -25.89 12.42 13.10
C ALA A 497 -24.89 12.48 14.27
N LEU A 498 -24.65 13.66 14.87
CA LEU A 498 -23.85 13.79 16.10
C LEU A 498 -24.55 13.18 17.33
N SER A 499 -25.87 13.31 17.44
CA SER A 499 -26.67 12.67 18.50
C SER A 499 -26.59 11.14 18.41
N ARG A 500 -26.77 10.60 17.19
CA ARG A 500 -26.60 9.17 16.89
C ARG A 500 -25.18 8.68 17.14
N ALA A 501 -24.16 9.48 16.79
CA ALA A 501 -22.77 9.16 17.09
C ALA A 501 -22.49 9.11 18.60
N GLN A 502 -23.15 9.94 19.42
CA GLN A 502 -23.09 9.80 20.88
C GLN A 502 -23.72 8.48 21.34
N LEU A 503 -24.96 8.17 20.92
CA LEU A 503 -25.65 6.91 21.27
C LEU A 503 -24.86 5.66 20.82
N TYR A 504 -24.19 5.70 19.66
CA TYR A 504 -23.30 4.64 19.18
C TYR A 504 -22.09 4.39 20.08
N LEU A 505 -21.59 5.43 20.75
CA LEU A 505 -20.41 5.36 21.60
C LEU A 505 -20.76 5.11 23.09
N GLU A 506 -21.99 5.40 23.49
CA GLU A 506 -22.55 5.06 24.81
C GLU A 506 -22.99 3.59 24.88
N GLN A 507 -23.46 3.02 23.77
CA GLN A 507 -23.50 1.57 23.58
C GLN A 507 -22.04 1.07 23.52
N GLY A 508 -21.66 0.20 24.46
CA GLY A 508 -20.30 -0.32 24.56
C GLY A 508 -19.85 -1.13 23.33
N PRO A 509 -18.58 -1.53 23.25
CA PRO A 509 -18.22 -2.69 22.47
C PRO A 509 -18.80 -3.95 23.14
N ASP A 510 -19.66 -4.67 22.42
CA ASP A 510 -20.12 -6.02 22.78
C ASP A 510 -19.00 -7.06 22.60
#